data_AF-A0AA36B5I0-F1
#
_entry.id   AF-A0AA36B5I0-F1
#
_cell.length_a   1.000
_cell.length_b   1.000
_cell.length_c   1.000
_cell.angle_alpha   90.00
_cell.angle_beta   90.00
_cell.angle_gamma   90.00
#
_symmetry.space_group_name_H-M   'P 1'
#
loop_
_entity.id
_entity.type
_entity.pdbx_description
1 polymer ?
#
loop_
_entity_poly.entity_id
_entity_poly.type
_entity_poly.pdbx_seq_one_letter_code
_entity_poly.pdbx_strand_id
1 'polypeptide(L)'
;MQSVTLYGRLLARAFITGFHNEYQLKAREKPQELHLVTGASGFSKSTRPKSELLRKWTFGDDAFFIARNKVADVIGSSTACIVSLHREERTVYTANLGDSGFLVIRHDEVIHRSQEQQHYFNTPFQLAVAPPPQRGQIISDSPSMAENSSFGVQEGDIILLGTDGLFDNMNEDMLLDYVSKLKDHRQDNIQKTASKIAEEAHQLAFDPDYLSPFALTAIDAGIEIRGGKPDDITVVLARVSSLTESEKEALQV
;
A
#
# COMPACT_ATOMS: atom_id res chain seq x y z
N MET A 1 14.36 34.18 66.54
CA MET A 1 13.73 34.20 65.20
C MET A 1 14.64 33.61 64.11
N GLN A 2 15.17 32.39 64.29
CA GLN A 2 16.00 31.72 63.27
C GLN A 2 15.47 30.34 62.86
N SER A 3 14.50 29.79 63.60
CA SER A 3 13.90 28.46 63.31
C SER A 3 12.92 28.51 62.13
N VAL A 4 12.05 29.53 62.06
CA VAL A 4 11.00 29.64 61.02
C VAL A 4 11.57 29.77 59.61
N THR A 5 12.70 30.46 59.45
CA THR A 5 13.34 30.69 58.14
C THR A 5 14.04 29.43 57.60
N LEU A 6 14.52 28.55 58.49
CA LEU A 6 15.23 27.33 58.09
C LEU A 6 14.23 26.24 57.65
N TYR A 7 13.14 26.06 58.40
CA TYR A 7 12.07 25.13 58.03
C TYR A 7 11.31 25.61 56.77
N GLY A 8 11.13 26.93 56.60
CA GLY A 8 10.54 27.49 55.37
C GLY A 8 11.39 27.19 54.13
N ARG A 9 12.72 27.21 54.22
CA ARG A 9 13.62 26.88 53.10
C ARG A 9 13.65 25.39 52.76
N LEU A 10 13.58 24.52 53.78
CA LEU A 10 13.51 23.07 53.57
C LEU A 10 12.17 22.66 52.95
N LEU A 11 11.06 23.22 53.43
CA LEU A 11 9.73 23.00 52.84
C LEU A 11 9.65 23.57 51.43
N ALA A 12 10.14 24.78 51.19
CA ALA A 12 10.16 25.36 49.84
C ALA A 12 11.00 24.52 48.87
N ARG A 13 12.16 24.00 49.31
CA ARG A 13 12.96 23.08 48.48
C ARG A 13 12.26 21.76 48.23
N ALA A 14 11.61 21.16 49.23
CA ALA A 14 10.86 19.91 49.08
C ALA A 14 9.64 20.08 48.15
N PHE A 15 8.93 21.21 48.23
CA PHE A 15 7.85 21.53 47.32
C PHE A 15 8.35 21.81 45.90
N ILE A 16 9.40 22.61 45.73
CA ILE A 16 9.95 22.92 44.40
C ILE A 16 10.52 21.65 43.73
N THR A 17 11.23 20.80 44.48
CA THR A 17 11.75 19.53 43.95
C THR A 17 10.65 18.49 43.74
N GLY A 18 9.64 18.41 44.61
CA GLY A 18 8.48 17.54 44.45
C GLY A 18 7.63 17.92 43.22
N PHE A 19 7.37 19.21 43.01
CA PHE A 19 6.68 19.72 41.81
C PHE A 19 7.50 19.52 40.53
N HIS A 20 8.84 19.64 40.59
CA HIS A 20 9.69 19.36 39.43
C HIS A 20 9.69 17.86 39.06
N ASN A 21 9.70 16.97 40.06
CA ASN A 21 9.70 15.52 39.82
C ASN A 21 8.34 15.01 39.29
N GLU A 22 7.21 15.50 39.81
CA GLU A 22 5.89 15.13 39.28
C GLU A 22 5.64 15.68 37.86
N TYR A 23 6.16 16.87 37.52
CA TYR A 23 6.06 17.40 36.16
C TYR A 23 6.99 16.70 35.16
N GLN A 24 8.12 16.14 35.60
CA GLN A 24 8.98 15.31 34.74
C GLN A 24 8.49 13.87 34.56
N LEU A 25 7.56 13.39 35.40
CA LEU A 25 7.01 12.02 35.30
C LEU A 25 5.84 11.85 34.31
N LYS A 26 5.49 12.89 33.54
CA LYS A 26 4.61 12.78 32.35
C LYS A 26 5.10 13.67 31.20
N ALA A 27 6.41 13.71 30.96
CA ALA A 27 6.85 13.92 29.59
C ALA A 27 6.37 12.68 28.81
N ARG A 28 5.15 12.75 28.27
CA ARG A 28 4.58 11.74 27.39
C ARG A 28 5.62 11.56 26.29
N GLU A 29 6.40 10.47 26.33
CA GLU A 29 7.35 10.15 25.27
C GLU A 29 6.57 10.32 23.97
N LYS A 30 7.01 11.25 23.12
CA LYS A 30 6.34 11.46 21.85
C LYS A 30 6.33 10.09 21.17
N PRO A 31 5.15 9.56 20.78
CA PRO A 31 5.09 8.28 20.11
C PRO A 31 6.08 8.32 18.95
N GLN A 32 6.99 7.33 18.86
CA GLN A 32 7.92 7.26 17.74
C GLN A 32 7.14 7.38 16.43
N GLU A 33 7.58 8.30 15.57
CA GLU A 33 6.96 8.52 14.28
C GLU A 33 7.14 7.28 13.41
N LEU A 34 6.03 6.81 12.84
CA LEU A 34 6.03 5.69 11.93
C LEU A 34 6.31 6.17 10.51
N HIS A 35 6.98 5.32 9.73
CA HIS A 35 7.20 5.52 8.31
C HIS A 35 7.02 4.19 7.57
N LEU A 36 6.94 4.28 6.24
CA LEU A 36 6.86 3.11 5.37
C LEU A 36 8.22 2.86 4.73
N VAL A 37 8.74 1.66 4.91
CA VAL A 37 9.84 1.14 4.09
C VAL A 37 9.21 0.33 2.97
N THR A 38 9.49 0.71 1.72
CA THR A 38 8.75 0.17 0.56
C THR A 38 9.65 -0.52 -0.45
N GLY A 39 9.06 -1.49 -1.15
CA GLY A 39 9.59 -2.12 -2.35
C GLY A 39 8.46 -2.28 -3.37
N ALA A 40 8.78 -2.18 -4.66
CA ALA A 40 7.79 -2.26 -5.72
C ALA A 40 8.31 -3.02 -6.93
N SER A 41 7.46 -3.78 -7.59
CA SER A 41 7.81 -4.55 -8.79
C SER A 41 6.59 -4.72 -9.69
N GLY A 42 6.82 -4.89 -10.98
CA GLY A 42 5.72 -5.13 -11.91
C GLY A 42 6.18 -5.73 -13.23
N PHE A 43 5.23 -6.36 -13.91
CA PHE A 43 5.38 -7.02 -15.20
C PHE A 43 4.24 -6.61 -16.12
N SER A 44 4.55 -6.33 -17.39
CA SER A 44 3.49 -6.10 -18.37
C SER A 44 2.89 -7.43 -18.84
N LYS A 45 1.63 -7.40 -19.30
CA LYS A 45 0.98 -8.51 -19.99
C LYS A 45 1.64 -8.92 -21.31
N SER A 46 2.54 -8.10 -21.85
CA SER A 46 3.21 -8.37 -23.11
C SER A 46 4.36 -9.37 -22.95
N THR A 47 4.28 -10.50 -23.64
CA THR A 47 5.37 -11.49 -23.76
C THR A 47 6.42 -11.11 -24.82
N ARG A 48 6.31 -9.92 -25.44
CA ARG A 48 7.22 -9.51 -26.52
C ARG A 48 8.63 -9.25 -25.98
N PRO A 49 9.69 -9.74 -26.66
CA PRO A 49 11.06 -9.48 -26.24
C PRO A 49 11.38 -7.98 -26.34
N LYS A 50 12.05 -7.44 -25.30
CA LYS A 50 12.52 -6.04 -25.17
C LYS A 50 13.38 -5.51 -26.34
N SER A 51 13.70 -6.35 -27.34
CA SER A 51 14.57 -6.04 -28.48
C SER A 51 13.86 -5.35 -29.66
N GLU A 52 12.53 -5.36 -29.74
CA GLU A 52 11.83 -4.48 -30.69
C GLU A 52 11.86 -3.05 -30.14
N LEU A 53 12.61 -2.18 -30.83
CA LEU A 53 12.79 -0.75 -30.53
C LEU A 53 11.46 -0.10 -30.10
N LEU A 54 11.30 0.05 -28.79
CA LEU A 54 10.22 0.78 -28.16
C LEU A 54 10.11 2.16 -28.80
N ARG A 55 8.92 2.52 -29.30
CA ARG A 55 8.64 3.89 -29.70
C ARG A 55 8.69 4.72 -28.41
N LYS A 56 9.79 5.44 -28.20
CA LYS A 56 9.95 6.47 -27.17
C LYS A 56 8.61 7.22 -27.02
N TRP A 57 8.05 7.28 -25.81
CA TRP A 57 6.75 7.91 -25.44
C TRP A 57 5.47 7.06 -25.54
N THR A 58 5.56 5.73 -25.50
CA THR A 58 4.39 4.85 -25.28
C THR A 58 4.11 4.74 -23.79
N PHE A 59 2.93 5.19 -23.34
CA PHE A 59 2.45 5.00 -21.96
C PHE A 59 1.82 3.60 -21.85
N GLY A 60 2.17 2.85 -20.81
CA GLY A 60 1.60 1.52 -20.54
C GLY A 60 2.49 0.31 -20.89
N ASP A 61 3.72 0.52 -21.39
CA ASP A 61 4.67 -0.58 -21.65
C ASP A 61 5.43 -1.02 -20.38
N ASP A 62 5.49 -0.14 -19.37
CA ASP A 62 6.00 -0.44 -18.04
C ASP A 62 4.82 -0.55 -17.06
N ALA A 63 4.70 -1.67 -16.36
CA ALA A 63 3.65 -1.87 -15.34
C ALA A 63 3.74 -0.85 -14.19
N PHE A 64 4.91 -0.23 -14.00
CA PHE A 64 5.15 0.81 -13.01
C PHE A 64 6.04 1.92 -13.57
N PHE A 65 5.64 3.18 -13.39
CA PHE A 65 6.42 4.36 -13.76
C PHE A 65 6.17 5.53 -12.82
N ILE A 66 7.12 6.47 -12.76
CA ILE A 66 6.98 7.72 -11.99
C ILE A 66 6.68 8.87 -12.95
N ALA A 67 5.45 9.39 -12.90
CA ALA A 67 5.09 10.60 -13.64
C ALA A 67 5.48 11.86 -12.85
N ARG A 68 6.16 12.81 -13.51
CA ARG A 68 6.44 14.15 -12.98
C ARG A 68 5.95 15.20 -13.98
N ASN A 69 4.91 15.93 -13.59
CA ASN A 69 4.25 17.02 -14.33
C ASN A 69 3.26 16.60 -15.44
N LYS A 70 2.17 17.36 -15.55
CA LYS A 70 1.15 17.24 -16.60
C LYS A 70 1.57 18.05 -17.82
N VAL A 71 1.94 17.39 -18.90
CA VAL A 71 2.29 18.06 -20.18
C VAL A 71 1.13 18.02 -21.18
N ALA A 72 0.25 17.02 -21.08
CA ALA A 72 -0.96 16.88 -21.89
C ALA A 72 -2.02 16.05 -21.15
N ASP A 73 -3.26 16.08 -21.62
CA ASP A 73 -4.28 15.11 -21.19
C ASP A 73 -3.95 13.74 -21.78
N VAL A 74 -3.91 12.72 -20.92
CA VAL A 74 -3.79 11.32 -21.33
C VAL A 74 -5.20 10.76 -21.43
N ILE A 75 -5.61 10.45 -22.65
CA ILE A 75 -6.89 9.78 -22.92
C ILE A 75 -6.76 8.33 -22.49
N GLY A 76 -7.75 7.84 -21.74
CA GLY A 76 -7.77 6.48 -21.22
C GLY A 76 -8.64 6.39 -19.98
N SER A 77 -8.66 5.21 -19.37
CA SER A 77 -9.29 4.97 -18.09
C SER A 77 -8.33 4.22 -17.16
N SER A 78 -8.59 4.32 -15.86
CA SER A 78 -7.79 3.67 -14.83
C SER A 78 -8.63 3.40 -13.59
N THR A 79 -8.37 2.27 -12.97
CA THR A 79 -8.66 2.06 -11.55
C THR A 79 -7.64 2.82 -10.70
N ALA A 80 -7.91 2.99 -9.41
CA ALA A 80 -7.01 3.71 -8.52
C ALA A 80 -7.09 3.17 -7.09
N CYS A 81 -5.97 2.65 -6.58
CA CYS A 81 -5.83 2.29 -5.17
C CYS A 81 -4.78 3.21 -4.52
N ILE A 82 -5.19 3.97 -3.51
CA ILE A 82 -4.34 4.93 -2.79
C ILE A 82 -4.29 4.53 -1.32
N VAL A 83 -3.08 4.53 -0.76
CA VAL A 83 -2.80 4.34 0.66
C VAL A 83 -1.93 5.50 1.15
N SER A 84 -2.32 6.12 2.26
CA SER A 84 -1.61 7.21 2.90
C SER A 84 -1.45 6.95 4.38
N LEU A 85 -0.22 7.08 4.90
CA LEU A 85 0.08 6.94 6.33
C LEU A 85 0.12 8.31 7.01
N HIS A 86 -0.80 8.56 7.93
CA HIS A 86 -0.71 9.66 8.87
C HIS A 86 0.21 9.28 10.04
N ARG A 87 1.45 9.77 10.00
CA ARG A 87 2.55 9.32 10.88
C ARG A 87 2.30 9.54 12.37
N GLU A 88 1.74 10.69 12.73
CA GLU A 88 1.50 11.06 14.14
C GLU A 88 0.30 10.29 14.73
N GLU A 89 -0.81 10.22 13.99
CA GLU A 89 -2.00 9.46 14.37
C GLU A 89 -1.81 7.95 14.30
N ARG A 90 -0.79 7.48 13.56
CA ARG A 90 -0.55 6.07 13.25
C ARG A 90 -1.75 5.42 12.56
N THR A 91 -2.39 6.18 11.68
CA THR A 91 -3.57 5.77 10.94
C THR A 91 -3.24 5.73 9.47
N VAL A 92 -3.59 4.63 8.82
CA VAL A 92 -3.59 4.55 7.37
C VAL A 92 -4.97 4.95 6.87
N TYR A 93 -5.00 5.80 5.85
CA TYR A 93 -6.18 6.20 5.11
C TYR A 93 -6.08 5.64 3.70
N THR A 94 -7.16 5.07 3.21
CA THR A 94 -7.20 4.46 1.88
C THR A 94 -8.36 4.98 1.07
N ALA A 95 -8.18 4.99 -0.24
CA ALA A 95 -9.24 5.21 -1.22
C ALA A 95 -9.01 4.23 -2.37
N ASN A 96 -9.96 3.31 -2.58
CA ASN A 96 -9.92 2.34 -3.68
C ASN A 96 -11.08 2.60 -4.65
N LEU A 97 -10.78 2.72 -5.94
CA LEU A 97 -11.77 2.80 -7.01
C LEU A 97 -11.45 1.75 -8.07
N GLY A 98 -12.29 0.72 -8.17
CA GLY A 98 -12.12 -0.40 -9.10
C GLY A 98 -11.66 -1.69 -8.42
N ASP A 99 -10.89 -2.48 -9.14
CA ASP A 99 -10.45 -3.85 -8.77
C ASP A 99 -8.94 -3.98 -8.52
N SER A 100 -8.21 -2.87 -8.52
CA SER A 100 -6.98 -2.79 -7.73
C SER A 100 -7.31 -2.91 -6.24
N GLY A 101 -6.31 -3.16 -5.41
CA GLY A 101 -6.58 -3.37 -3.99
C GLY A 101 -5.36 -3.37 -3.10
N PHE A 102 -5.63 -3.56 -1.82
CA PHE A 102 -4.62 -3.70 -0.78
C PHE A 102 -5.01 -4.71 0.29
N LEU A 103 -3.99 -5.28 0.93
CA LEU A 103 -4.06 -6.11 2.12
C LEU A 103 -3.22 -5.48 3.22
N VAL A 104 -3.70 -5.58 4.46
CA VAL A 104 -2.95 -5.23 5.66
C VAL A 104 -2.74 -6.51 6.45
N ILE A 105 -1.49 -6.83 6.69
CA ILE A 105 -1.07 -8.09 7.30
C ILE A 105 -0.38 -7.77 8.62
N ARG A 106 -0.82 -8.45 9.68
CA ARG A 106 -0.25 -8.35 11.02
C ARG A 106 -0.18 -9.75 11.62
N HIS A 107 1.00 -10.13 12.12
CA HIS A 107 1.25 -11.47 12.67
C HIS A 107 0.83 -12.61 11.72
N ASP A 108 1.19 -12.49 10.44
CA ASP A 108 0.88 -13.47 9.40
C ASP A 108 -0.61 -13.69 9.12
N GLU A 109 -1.48 -12.75 9.56
CA GLU A 109 -2.91 -12.75 9.27
C GLU A 109 -3.31 -11.47 8.52
N VAL A 110 -4.23 -11.59 7.56
CA VAL A 110 -4.85 -10.44 6.90
C VAL A 110 -5.87 -9.81 7.86
N ILE A 111 -5.56 -8.61 8.37
CA ILE A 111 -6.45 -7.88 9.27
C ILE A 111 -7.37 -6.91 8.53
N HIS A 112 -7.00 -6.47 7.33
CA HIS A 112 -7.83 -5.67 6.45
C HIS A 112 -7.58 -6.02 4.99
N ARG A 113 -8.66 -6.05 4.21
CA ARG A 113 -8.65 -6.23 2.76
C ARG A 113 -9.53 -5.15 2.11
N SER A 114 -9.06 -4.55 1.03
CA SER A 114 -9.89 -3.65 0.21
C SER A 114 -11.07 -4.40 -0.41
N GLN A 115 -12.22 -3.73 -0.45
CA GLN A 115 -13.34 -4.22 -1.25
C GLN A 115 -13.13 -3.84 -2.72
N GLU A 116 -13.26 -4.83 -3.60
CA GLU A 116 -13.27 -4.62 -5.05
C GLU A 116 -14.59 -4.00 -5.49
N GLN A 117 -14.53 -3.08 -6.45
CA GLN A 117 -15.69 -2.38 -7.00
C GLN A 117 -15.83 -2.67 -8.49
N GLN A 118 -16.93 -3.32 -8.87
CA GLN A 118 -17.25 -3.64 -10.25
C GLN A 118 -18.72 -3.33 -10.56
N HIS A 119 -19.01 -2.87 -11.78
CA HIS A 119 -20.38 -2.69 -12.28
C HIS A 119 -21.01 -4.04 -12.65
N TYR A 120 -20.21 -4.89 -13.27
CA TYR A 120 -20.49 -6.28 -13.64
C TYR A 120 -19.18 -7.07 -13.58
N PHE A 121 -19.24 -8.41 -13.65
CA PHE A 121 -18.04 -9.25 -13.65
C PHE A 121 -16.96 -8.71 -14.61
N ASN A 122 -15.75 -8.50 -14.09
CA ASN A 122 -14.59 -8.01 -14.84
C ASN A 122 -14.81 -6.65 -15.54
N THR A 123 -15.70 -5.81 -15.00
CA THR A 123 -15.95 -4.42 -15.44
C THR A 123 -15.81 -3.48 -14.24
N PRO A 124 -14.57 -3.04 -13.91
CA PRO A 124 -14.33 -2.24 -12.72
C PRO A 124 -14.89 -0.83 -12.82
N PHE A 125 -15.12 -0.25 -11.64
CA PHE A 125 -15.24 1.19 -11.49
C PHE A 125 -13.93 1.85 -11.94
N GLN A 126 -14.02 2.95 -12.69
CA GLN A 126 -12.83 3.54 -13.30
C GLN A 126 -12.99 5.04 -13.51
N LEU A 127 -11.90 5.78 -13.28
CA LEU A 127 -11.77 7.15 -13.74
C LEU A 127 -11.48 7.13 -15.24
N ALA A 128 -12.06 8.03 -16.02
CA ALA A 128 -11.78 8.09 -17.45
C ALA A 128 -11.68 9.52 -17.98
N VAL A 129 -10.77 9.69 -18.95
CA VAL A 129 -10.68 10.87 -19.79
C VAL A 129 -11.02 10.42 -21.22
N ALA A 130 -12.25 10.71 -21.62
CA ALA A 130 -12.73 10.38 -22.97
C ALA A 130 -12.17 11.36 -24.02
N PRO A 131 -11.89 10.89 -25.26
CA PRO A 131 -11.67 11.79 -26.37
C PRO A 131 -12.94 12.65 -26.61
N PRO A 132 -12.81 13.88 -27.14
CA PRO A 132 -13.93 14.81 -27.31
C PRO A 132 -15.22 14.22 -27.92
N PRO A 133 -15.18 13.40 -29.00
CA PRO A 133 -16.39 12.84 -29.60
C PRO A 133 -17.10 11.77 -28.74
N GLN A 134 -16.44 11.21 -27.73
CA GLN A 134 -16.96 10.10 -26.90
C GLN A 134 -17.25 10.53 -25.45
N ARG A 135 -17.20 11.83 -25.15
CA ARG A 135 -17.50 12.35 -23.81
C ARG A 135 -18.93 11.97 -23.39
N GLY A 136 -19.04 11.36 -22.21
CA GLY A 136 -20.32 10.89 -21.66
C GLY A 136 -20.84 9.58 -22.25
N GLN A 137 -20.06 8.92 -23.12
CA GLN A 137 -20.43 7.62 -23.71
C GLN A 137 -19.61 6.45 -23.15
N ILE A 138 -18.60 6.74 -22.34
CA ILE A 138 -17.76 5.73 -21.67
C ILE A 138 -18.04 5.73 -20.18
N ILE A 139 -17.81 4.59 -19.53
CA ILE A 139 -17.83 4.49 -18.08
C ILE A 139 -16.77 5.45 -17.52
N SER A 140 -17.19 6.34 -16.63
CA SER A 140 -16.34 7.32 -15.98
C SER A 140 -16.95 7.63 -14.63
N ASP A 141 -16.48 6.91 -13.62
CA ASP A 141 -16.95 7.02 -12.25
C ASP A 141 -16.36 8.26 -11.57
N SER A 142 -17.03 8.74 -10.52
CA SER A 142 -16.56 9.88 -9.75
C SER A 142 -15.56 9.43 -8.68
N PRO A 143 -14.49 10.20 -8.38
CA PRO A 143 -13.62 9.92 -7.23
C PRO A 143 -14.37 9.78 -5.89
N SER A 144 -15.54 10.41 -5.75
CA SER A 144 -16.36 10.28 -4.54
C SER A 144 -17.03 8.91 -4.38
N MET A 145 -17.00 8.06 -5.42
CA MET A 145 -17.48 6.68 -5.37
C MET A 145 -16.41 5.70 -4.87
N ALA A 146 -15.18 6.17 -4.65
CA ALA A 146 -14.12 5.34 -4.11
C ALA A 146 -14.50 4.81 -2.72
N GLU A 147 -14.20 3.54 -2.47
CA GLU A 147 -14.31 2.95 -1.16
C GLU A 147 -13.21 3.50 -0.26
N ASN A 148 -13.60 4.20 0.80
CA ASN A 148 -12.67 4.84 1.72
C ASN A 148 -12.62 4.06 3.02
N SER A 149 -11.41 3.79 3.51
CA SER A 149 -11.23 3.14 4.81
C SER A 149 -10.14 3.82 5.62
N SER A 150 -10.19 3.66 6.94
CA SER A 150 -9.10 4.04 7.81
C SER A 150 -8.93 3.04 8.95
N PHE A 151 -7.68 2.79 9.31
CA PHE A 151 -7.34 1.83 10.35
C PHE A 151 -6.01 2.18 11.01
N GLY A 152 -5.91 1.84 12.30
CA GLY A 152 -4.69 2.05 13.08
C GLY A 152 -3.63 1.01 12.72
N VAL A 153 -2.40 1.47 12.48
CA VAL A 153 -1.25 0.62 12.19
C VAL A 153 -0.25 0.59 13.33
N GLN A 154 0.51 -0.49 13.37
CA GLN A 154 1.54 -0.76 14.36
C GLN A 154 2.86 -1.03 13.64
N GLU A 155 3.96 -0.86 14.37
CA GLU A 155 5.27 -1.26 13.86
C GLU A 155 5.29 -2.75 13.53
N GLY A 156 5.84 -3.09 12.37
CA GLY A 156 5.88 -4.45 11.85
C GLY A 156 4.70 -4.82 10.95
N ASP A 157 3.62 -4.03 10.91
CA ASP A 157 2.52 -4.24 9.97
C ASP A 157 3.03 -4.15 8.53
N ILE A 158 2.45 -4.98 7.67
CA ILE A 158 2.79 -5.04 6.25
C ILE A 158 1.55 -4.63 5.46
N ILE A 159 1.74 -3.73 4.51
CA ILE A 159 0.71 -3.27 3.59
C ILE A 159 1.14 -3.69 2.20
N LEU A 160 0.37 -4.59 1.60
CA LEU A 160 0.56 -5.05 0.23
C LEU A 160 -0.49 -4.37 -0.64
N LEU A 161 -0.08 -3.64 -1.67
CA LEU A 161 -0.97 -3.10 -2.70
C LEU A 161 -0.70 -3.83 -4.00
N GLY A 162 -1.75 -4.03 -4.80
CA GLY A 162 -1.62 -4.64 -6.11
C GLY A 162 -2.69 -4.19 -7.10
N THR A 163 -2.41 -4.42 -8.38
CA THR A 163 -3.43 -4.37 -9.45
C THR A 163 -4.23 -5.68 -9.48
N ASP A 164 -5.32 -5.70 -10.22
CA ASP A 164 -6.12 -6.91 -10.47
C ASP A 164 -5.26 -8.04 -11.05
N GLY A 165 -4.29 -7.74 -11.92
CA GLY A 165 -3.32 -8.71 -12.41
C GLY A 165 -2.59 -9.52 -11.32
N LEU A 166 -2.42 -8.96 -10.11
CA LEU A 166 -1.96 -9.73 -8.94
C LEU A 166 -3.08 -10.61 -8.37
N PHE A 167 -4.19 -9.98 -7.95
CA PHE A 167 -5.24 -10.63 -7.17
C PHE A 167 -6.04 -11.66 -7.97
N ASP A 168 -6.10 -11.51 -9.29
CA ASP A 168 -6.70 -12.47 -10.21
C ASP A 168 -5.90 -13.76 -10.33
N ASN A 169 -4.60 -13.73 -10.00
CA ASN A 169 -3.68 -14.85 -10.17
C ASN A 169 -3.15 -15.42 -8.86
N MET A 170 -3.13 -14.66 -7.77
CA MET A 170 -2.67 -15.13 -6.45
C MET A 170 -3.73 -14.95 -5.38
N ASN A 171 -4.00 -16.02 -4.63
CA ASN A 171 -4.89 -15.97 -3.47
C ASN A 171 -4.15 -15.48 -2.21
N GLU A 172 -4.92 -15.18 -1.16
CA GLU A 172 -4.37 -14.63 0.09
C GLU A 172 -3.37 -15.57 0.77
N ASP A 173 -3.64 -16.88 0.78
CA ASP A 173 -2.74 -17.88 1.38
C ASP A 173 -1.35 -17.88 0.73
N MET A 174 -1.30 -17.80 -0.62
CA MET A 174 -0.04 -17.68 -1.36
C MET A 174 0.69 -16.40 -0.99
N LEU A 175 -0.01 -15.27 -0.91
CA LEU A 175 0.59 -13.98 -0.54
C LEU A 175 1.15 -14.01 0.89
N LEU A 176 0.43 -14.60 1.84
CA LEU A 176 0.87 -14.78 3.22
C LEU A 176 2.14 -15.65 3.33
N ASP A 177 2.29 -16.70 2.52
CA ASP A 177 3.51 -17.52 2.49
C ASP A 177 4.74 -16.71 2.05
N TYR A 178 4.58 -15.77 1.12
CA TYR A 178 5.67 -14.86 0.73
C TYR A 178 5.98 -13.83 1.83
N VAL A 179 4.95 -13.24 2.42
CA VAL A 179 5.09 -12.15 3.39
C VAL A 179 5.62 -12.64 4.74
N SER A 180 5.22 -13.83 5.21
CA SER A 180 5.70 -14.43 6.47
C SER A 180 7.21 -14.70 6.50
N LYS A 181 7.85 -14.82 5.32
CA LYS A 181 9.30 -14.98 5.19
C LYS A 181 10.06 -13.66 5.41
N LEU A 182 9.37 -12.52 5.44
CA LEU A 182 9.96 -11.20 5.65
C LEU A 182 10.19 -10.92 7.15
N LYS A 183 11.37 -11.31 7.64
CA LYS A 183 11.72 -11.20 9.06
C LYS A 183 12.33 -9.86 9.48
N ASP A 184 12.89 -9.09 8.55
CA ASP A 184 13.56 -7.83 8.86
C ASP A 184 12.90 -6.62 8.19
N HIS A 185 13.33 -5.43 8.61
CA HIS A 185 12.81 -4.15 8.15
C HIS A 185 13.64 -3.58 6.99
N ARG A 186 14.56 -4.37 6.41
CA ARG A 186 15.51 -3.87 5.41
C ARG A 186 14.82 -3.72 4.06
N GLN A 187 15.01 -2.55 3.46
CA GLN A 187 14.41 -2.21 2.16
C GLN A 187 14.74 -3.26 1.08
N ASP A 188 15.97 -3.77 1.02
CA ASP A 188 16.37 -4.79 0.05
C ASP A 188 15.53 -6.08 0.14
N ASN A 189 15.15 -6.47 1.35
CA ASN A 189 14.36 -7.69 1.55
C ASN A 189 12.89 -7.45 1.24
N ILE A 190 12.36 -6.27 1.55
CA ILE A 190 11.02 -5.85 1.13
C ILE A 190 10.93 -5.81 -0.39
N GLN A 191 11.93 -5.21 -1.06
CA GLN A 191 12.02 -5.16 -2.51
C GLN A 191 12.10 -6.55 -3.14
N LYS A 192 12.97 -7.43 -2.62
CA LYS A 192 13.07 -8.82 -3.10
C LYS A 192 11.76 -9.59 -2.94
N THR A 193 11.04 -9.36 -1.85
CA THR A 193 9.75 -10.02 -1.60
C THR A 193 8.69 -9.52 -2.57
N ALA A 194 8.59 -8.21 -2.79
CA ALA A 194 7.70 -7.62 -3.80
C ALA A 194 7.97 -8.18 -5.20
N SER A 195 9.24 -8.30 -5.60
CA SER A 195 9.63 -8.89 -6.89
C SER A 195 9.24 -10.37 -7.01
N LYS A 196 9.46 -11.18 -5.97
CA LYS A 196 9.05 -12.59 -5.99
C LYS A 196 7.54 -12.78 -6.12
N ILE A 197 6.75 -11.96 -5.40
CA ILE A 197 5.29 -11.98 -5.51
C ILE A 197 4.86 -11.64 -6.94
N ALA A 198 5.42 -10.57 -7.51
CA ALA A 198 5.11 -10.17 -8.88
C ALA A 198 5.54 -11.24 -9.92
N GLU A 199 6.68 -11.89 -9.73
CA GLU A 199 7.19 -12.98 -10.58
C GLU A 199 6.27 -14.21 -10.53
N GLU A 200 5.83 -14.60 -9.34
CA GLU A 200 4.90 -15.72 -9.15
C GLU A 200 3.55 -15.44 -9.82
N ALA A 201 2.97 -14.27 -9.55
CA ALA A 201 1.72 -13.84 -10.18
C ALA A 201 1.82 -13.86 -11.71
N HIS A 202 2.95 -13.38 -12.25
CA HIS A 202 3.20 -13.42 -13.69
C HIS A 202 3.29 -14.85 -14.23
N GLN A 203 3.97 -15.77 -13.53
CA GLN A 203 4.04 -17.17 -13.97
C GLN A 203 2.65 -17.83 -13.97
N LEU A 204 1.88 -17.65 -12.90
CA LEU A 204 0.53 -18.18 -12.76
C LEU A 204 -0.43 -17.59 -13.80
N ALA A 205 -0.26 -16.31 -14.16
CA ALA A 205 -1.07 -15.64 -15.17
C ALA A 205 -1.01 -16.31 -16.54
N PHE A 206 0.09 -16.98 -16.88
CA PHE A 206 0.28 -17.68 -18.14
C PHE A 206 0.14 -19.21 -18.04
N ASP A 207 -0.23 -19.75 -16.87
CA ASP A 207 -0.50 -21.19 -16.71
C ASP A 207 -1.93 -21.52 -17.19
N PRO A 208 -2.10 -22.31 -18.27
CA PRO A 208 -3.42 -22.66 -18.81
C PRO A 208 -4.18 -23.68 -17.95
N ASP A 209 -3.49 -24.40 -17.07
CA ASP A 209 -4.04 -25.46 -16.24
C ASP A 209 -4.34 -24.99 -14.81
N TYR A 210 -3.88 -23.80 -14.44
CA TYR A 210 -4.14 -23.21 -13.13
C TYR A 210 -5.61 -22.82 -12.96
N LEU A 211 -6.19 -23.14 -11.81
CA LEU A 211 -7.52 -22.65 -11.43
C LEU A 211 -7.35 -21.37 -10.60
N SER A 212 -7.19 -20.26 -11.32
CA SER A 212 -6.91 -18.95 -10.73
C SER A 212 -8.09 -18.38 -9.92
N PRO A 213 -7.84 -17.46 -8.97
CA PRO A 213 -8.89 -16.68 -8.31
C PRO A 213 -9.88 -16.03 -9.30
N PHE A 214 -9.38 -15.52 -10.43
CA PHE A 214 -10.21 -15.00 -11.51
C PHE A 214 -11.10 -16.08 -12.12
N ALA A 215 -10.53 -17.24 -12.47
CA ALA A 215 -11.28 -18.34 -13.05
C ALA A 215 -12.38 -18.86 -12.10
N LEU A 216 -12.09 -18.92 -10.80
CA LEU A 216 -13.09 -19.27 -9.77
C LEU A 216 -14.25 -18.26 -9.76
N THR A 217 -13.94 -16.97 -9.71
CA THR A 217 -14.96 -15.90 -9.72
C THR A 217 -15.77 -15.91 -11.03
N ALA A 218 -15.12 -16.20 -12.16
CA ALA A 218 -15.79 -16.35 -13.46
C ALA A 218 -16.78 -17.51 -13.46
N ILE A 219 -16.40 -18.67 -12.91
CA ILE A 219 -17.27 -19.84 -12.77
C ILE A 219 -18.47 -19.52 -11.89
N ASP A 220 -18.27 -18.82 -10.77
CA ASP A 220 -19.35 -18.37 -9.89
C ASP A 220 -20.30 -17.38 -10.60
N ALA A 221 -19.78 -16.60 -11.55
CA ALA A 221 -20.57 -15.75 -12.43
C ALA A 221 -21.23 -16.49 -13.62
N GLY A 222 -21.05 -17.82 -13.72
CA GLY A 222 -21.63 -18.66 -14.76
C GLY A 222 -20.81 -18.75 -16.06
N ILE A 223 -19.52 -18.37 -16.02
CA ILE A 223 -18.60 -18.41 -17.15
C ILE A 223 -17.61 -19.56 -16.94
N GLU A 224 -17.69 -20.59 -17.79
CA GLU A 224 -16.74 -21.70 -17.74
C GLU A 224 -15.39 -21.28 -18.35
N ILE A 225 -14.39 -21.11 -17.49
CA ILE A 225 -13.02 -20.78 -17.88
C ILE A 225 -12.02 -21.48 -16.95
N ARG A 226 -10.78 -21.66 -17.44
CA ARG A 226 -9.64 -22.19 -16.69
C ARG A 226 -8.37 -21.48 -17.15
N GLY A 227 -7.35 -21.48 -16.30
CA GLY A 227 -6.07 -20.82 -16.51
C GLY A 227 -5.91 -19.57 -15.64
N GLY A 228 -4.70 -19.03 -15.65
CA GLY A 228 -4.44 -17.66 -15.20
C GLY A 228 -5.08 -16.60 -16.09
N LYS A 229 -5.09 -15.35 -15.61
CA LYS A 229 -5.50 -14.16 -16.37
C LYS A 229 -4.24 -13.34 -16.69
N PRO A 230 -3.73 -13.37 -17.94
CA PRO A 230 -2.65 -12.49 -18.37
C PRO A 230 -3.07 -11.02 -18.28
N ASP A 231 -2.44 -10.26 -17.38
CA ASP A 231 -2.66 -8.82 -17.23
C ASP A 231 -1.39 -8.09 -16.79
N ASP A 232 -1.45 -6.75 -16.76
CA ASP A 232 -0.39 -5.92 -16.21
C ASP A 232 -0.37 -6.05 -14.67
N ILE A 233 0.77 -6.48 -14.13
CA ILE A 233 0.93 -6.80 -12.72
C ILE A 233 1.78 -5.71 -12.08
N THR A 234 1.26 -5.09 -11.02
CA THR A 234 2.04 -4.23 -10.14
C THR A 234 1.83 -4.63 -8.70
N VAL A 235 2.94 -4.69 -7.96
CA VAL A 235 2.99 -5.01 -6.53
C VAL A 235 3.75 -3.91 -5.82
N VAL A 236 3.16 -3.34 -4.78
CA VAL A 236 3.85 -2.45 -3.83
C VAL A 236 3.75 -3.07 -2.45
N LEU A 237 4.89 -3.38 -1.86
CA LEU A 237 4.99 -3.90 -0.50
C LEU A 237 5.56 -2.82 0.40
N ALA A 238 4.86 -2.50 1.47
CA ALA A 238 5.30 -1.54 2.48
C ALA A 238 5.33 -2.21 3.84
N ARG A 239 6.37 -1.97 4.63
CA ARG A 239 6.43 -2.35 6.04
C ARG A 239 6.42 -1.09 6.89
N VAL A 240 5.55 -1.07 7.90
CA VAL A 240 5.47 0.00 8.89
C VAL A 240 6.65 -0.15 9.85
N SER A 241 7.47 0.89 9.96
CA SER A 241 8.67 0.89 10.81
C SER A 241 8.74 2.15 11.67
N SER A 242 9.29 2.03 12.87
CA SER A 242 9.74 3.19 13.63
C SER A 242 11.07 3.70 13.06
N LEU A 243 11.31 5.02 13.09
CA LEU A 243 12.62 5.57 12.80
C LEU A 243 13.57 5.27 13.97
N THR A 244 14.72 4.65 13.68
CA THR A 244 15.79 4.54 14.68
C THR A 244 16.40 5.92 14.97
N GLU A 245 16.98 6.11 16.16
CA GLU A 245 17.63 7.40 16.51
C GLU A 245 18.70 7.81 15.49
N SER A 246 19.44 6.84 14.93
CA SER A 246 20.41 7.09 13.86
C SER A 246 19.80 7.59 12.54
N GLU A 247 18.57 7.21 12.21
CA GLU A 247 17.88 7.63 10.99
C GLU A 247 17.22 9.01 11.16
N LYS A 248 16.79 9.35 12.39
CA LYS A 248 16.29 10.69 12.72
C LYS A 248 17.36 11.76 12.54
N GLU A 249 18.61 11.47 12.92
CA GLU A 249 19.74 12.37 12.73
C GLU A 249 20.05 12.60 11.24
N ALA A 250 19.87 11.60 10.38
CA ALA A 250 20.12 11.71 8.94
C ALA A 250 19.05 12.51 8.17
N LEU A 251 17.83 12.61 8.69
CA LEU A 251 16.71 13.34 8.08
C LEU A 251 16.61 14.81 8.50
N GLN A 252 17.41 15.27 9.47
CA GLN A 252 17.45 16.66 9.96
C GLN A 252 18.48 17.55 9.25
N VAL A 253 18.83 17.25 7.99
CA VAL A 253 19.72 18.09 7.16
C VAL A 253 18.92 19.06 6.30
#